data_AF-A0A0B6RYE3-F1
#
_entry.id   AF-A0A0B6RYE3-F1
#
_cell.length_a   1.000
_cell.length_b   1.000
_cell.length_c   1.000
_cell.angle_alpha   90.00
_cell.angle_beta   90.00
_cell.angle_gamma   90.00
#
_symmetry.space_group_name_H-M   'P 1'
#
loop_
_entity.id
_entity.type
_entity.pdbx_description
1 polymer ?
#
loop_
_entity_poly.entity_id
_entity_poly.type
_entity_poly.pdbx_seq_one_letter_code
_entity_poly.pdbx_strand_id
1 'polypeptide(L)'
;MACMPGMAGQAITRSTQTKESIMPDEIMSYPKNVFTNDGQSDVDGFAPKLGAVAAQIKAAGKITVYYGFHGDDNGRLLVVFSADELEKSRDMAAGFPDATLVQVNGPNDPKIDYAKHNKDGQALFTWCDSDTYIKANKLLPDIIP
;
A
#
# COMPACT_ATOMS: atom_id res chain seq x y z
N MET A 1 71.28 13.58 -13.29
CA MET A 1 70.01 13.84 -12.58
C MET A 1 68.87 13.45 -13.52
N ALA A 2 68.41 12.20 -13.59
CA ALA A 2 67.66 11.44 -12.58
C ALA A 2 66.35 12.13 -12.18
N CYS A 3 65.23 11.75 -12.82
CA CYS A 3 64.10 11.03 -12.19
C CYS A 3 62.87 11.03 -13.13
N MET A 4 62.47 9.85 -13.61
CA MET A 4 61.04 9.51 -13.84
C MET A 4 60.43 9.18 -12.45
N PRO A 5 59.12 9.39 -12.20
CA PRO A 5 58.04 8.43 -12.56
C PRO A 5 56.71 9.19 -12.89
N GLY A 6 55.57 8.60 -13.25
CA GLY A 6 55.11 7.22 -13.28
C GLY A 6 53.69 7.14 -13.87
N MET A 7 53.29 5.92 -14.19
CA MET A 7 51.94 5.55 -14.62
C MET A 7 50.89 5.79 -13.52
N ALA A 8 49.72 6.26 -13.92
CA ALA A 8 48.43 5.96 -13.31
C ALA A 8 47.40 6.09 -14.44
N GLY A 9 46.66 5.07 -14.85
CA GLY A 9 45.87 4.18 -14.01
C GLY A 9 44.41 4.44 -14.41
N GLN A 10 43.85 3.54 -15.21
CA GLN A 10 42.42 3.55 -15.56
C GLN A 10 41.59 3.57 -14.29
N ALA A 11 40.69 4.54 -14.16
CA ALA A 11 39.58 4.47 -13.23
C ALA A 11 38.28 4.49 -14.05
N ILE A 12 37.87 3.30 -14.47
CA ILE A 12 36.47 3.02 -14.82
C ILE A 12 35.72 3.07 -13.49
N THR A 13 35.13 4.21 -13.15
CA THR A 13 34.19 4.26 -12.03
C THR A 13 32.91 3.57 -12.46
N ARG A 14 32.79 2.33 -12.00
CA ARG A 14 31.59 1.49 -12.05
C ARG A 14 30.40 2.25 -11.48
N SER A 15 29.26 2.00 -12.12
CA SER A 15 27.91 2.31 -11.67
C SER A 15 27.73 2.05 -10.18
N THR A 16 27.19 3.04 -9.46
CA THR A 16 26.26 2.77 -8.37
C THR A 16 24.96 3.41 -8.77
N GLN A 17 24.22 2.66 -9.59
CA GLN A 17 22.77 2.81 -9.67
C GLN A 17 22.28 2.38 -8.28
N THR A 18 22.12 3.33 -7.37
CA THR A 18 21.32 3.10 -6.17
C THR A 18 19.96 2.67 -6.67
N LYS A 19 19.57 1.44 -6.33
CA LYS A 19 18.22 0.92 -6.49
C LYS A 19 17.27 1.92 -5.83
N GLU A 20 16.71 2.83 -6.61
CA GLU A 20 15.34 3.22 -6.40
C GLU A 20 14.55 1.95 -6.72
N SER A 21 14.25 1.16 -5.70
CA SER A 21 13.06 0.33 -5.75
C SER A 21 11.91 1.34 -5.78
N ILE A 22 11.59 1.83 -6.97
CA ILE A 22 10.33 2.49 -7.28
C ILE A 22 9.29 1.38 -7.11
N MET A 23 8.86 1.13 -5.88
CA MET A 23 7.64 0.38 -5.68
C MET A 23 6.51 1.27 -6.21
N PRO A 24 5.63 0.73 -7.05
CA PRO A 24 4.64 1.53 -7.78
C PRO A 24 3.60 2.14 -6.84
N ASP A 25 3.25 3.39 -7.08
CA ASP A 25 2.12 4.09 -6.43
C ASP A 25 0.77 3.48 -6.90
N GLU A 26 0.47 2.27 -6.43
CA GLU A 26 -0.65 1.44 -6.93
C GLU A 26 -1.32 0.61 -5.82
N ILE A 27 -2.39 -0.10 -6.21
CA ILE A 27 -3.00 -1.13 -5.35
C ILE A 27 -2.30 -2.46 -5.62
N MET A 28 -1.63 -3.00 -4.60
CA MET A 28 -1.05 -4.33 -4.65
C MET A 28 -2.13 -5.38 -4.41
N SER A 29 -2.04 -6.50 -5.13
CA SER A 29 -2.98 -7.63 -5.00
C SER A 29 -2.26 -8.87 -4.49
N TYR A 30 -2.88 -9.55 -3.54
CA TYR A 30 -2.36 -10.74 -2.88
C TYR A 30 -3.35 -11.91 -2.97
N PRO A 31 -2.91 -13.15 -2.67
CA PRO A 31 -3.78 -14.29 -2.60
C PRO A 31 -5.01 -14.06 -1.72
N LYS A 32 -6.07 -14.82 -2.02
CA LYS A 32 -7.38 -14.72 -1.35
C LYS A 32 -8.03 -13.34 -1.49
N ASN A 33 -7.72 -12.58 -2.54
CA ASN A 33 -8.30 -11.27 -2.83
C ASN A 33 -8.06 -10.24 -1.71
N VAL A 34 -6.81 -10.17 -1.24
CA VAL A 34 -6.38 -9.10 -0.36
C VAL A 34 -5.68 -8.02 -1.17
N PHE A 35 -6.04 -6.77 -0.92
CA PHE A 35 -5.55 -5.61 -1.63
C PHE A 35 -4.99 -4.59 -0.64
N THR A 36 -3.84 -4.00 -0.94
CA THR A 36 -3.19 -2.96 -0.13
C THR A 36 -2.85 -1.77 -1.01
N ASN A 37 -2.85 -0.58 -0.43
CA ASN A 37 -2.33 0.63 -1.05
C ASN A 37 -0.82 0.74 -0.80
N ASP A 38 -0.03 0.78 -1.87
CA ASP A 38 1.37 1.16 -1.84
C ASP A 38 1.50 2.68 -2.09
N GLY A 39 2.43 3.31 -1.39
CA GLY A 39 2.67 4.74 -1.45
C GLY A 39 1.62 5.63 -0.75
N GLN A 40 1.81 6.94 -0.91
CA GLN A 40 1.03 7.99 -0.27
C GLN A 40 -0.01 8.55 -1.24
N SER A 41 -1.24 8.75 -0.78
CA SER A 41 -2.28 9.42 -1.56
C SER A 41 -3.32 10.02 -0.62
N ASP A 42 -3.86 11.18 -0.99
CA ASP A 42 -5.10 11.63 -0.40
C ASP A 42 -6.30 10.81 -0.93
N VAL A 43 -7.50 11.12 -0.43
CA VAL A 43 -8.73 10.41 -0.80
C VAL A 43 -9.03 10.54 -2.30
N ASP A 44 -8.75 11.70 -2.90
CA ASP A 44 -9.02 11.95 -4.33
C ASP A 44 -7.99 11.22 -5.22
N GLY A 45 -6.73 11.16 -4.80
CA GLY A 45 -5.65 10.42 -5.44
C GLY A 45 -5.78 8.91 -5.30
N PHE A 46 -6.59 8.43 -4.36
CA PHE A 46 -6.90 7.00 -4.22
C PHE A 46 -7.89 6.51 -5.30
N ALA A 47 -8.83 7.36 -5.73
CA ALA A 47 -9.83 7.03 -6.75
C ALA A 47 -9.24 6.46 -8.06
N PRO A 48 -8.22 7.07 -8.69
CA PRO A 48 -7.62 6.51 -9.89
C PRO A 48 -6.93 5.16 -9.65
N LYS A 49 -6.32 4.95 -8.47
CA LYS A 49 -5.72 3.65 -8.10
C LYS A 49 -6.78 2.56 -8.00
N LEU A 50 -7.90 2.85 -7.36
CA LEU A 50 -9.07 1.95 -7.31
C LEU A 50 -9.60 1.63 -8.71
N GLY A 51 -9.64 2.62 -9.61
CA GLY A 51 -10.07 2.45 -10.98
C GLY A 51 -9.25 1.39 -11.74
N ALA A 52 -7.94 1.35 -11.51
CA ALA A 52 -7.03 0.40 -12.16
C ALA A 52 -7.30 -1.06 -11.76
N VAL A 53 -7.71 -1.31 -10.52
CA VAL A 53 -7.99 -2.65 -9.97
C VAL A 53 -9.49 -2.95 -9.83
N ALA A 54 -10.36 -2.06 -10.29
CA ALA A 54 -11.81 -2.16 -10.06
C ALA A 54 -12.41 -3.48 -10.57
N ALA A 55 -11.93 -3.99 -11.71
CA ALA A 55 -12.37 -5.26 -12.27
C ALA A 55 -11.99 -6.46 -11.38
N GLN A 56 -10.79 -6.43 -10.80
CA GLN A 56 -10.30 -7.48 -9.88
C GLN A 56 -11.08 -7.46 -8.57
N ILE A 57 -11.32 -6.27 -8.02
CA ILE A 57 -12.15 -6.09 -6.82
C ILE A 57 -13.57 -6.61 -7.05
N LYS A 58 -14.19 -6.29 -8.20
CA LYS A 58 -15.52 -6.79 -8.55
C LYS A 58 -15.53 -8.31 -8.74
N ALA A 59 -14.49 -8.88 -9.36
CA ALA A 59 -14.36 -10.32 -9.54
C ALA A 59 -14.13 -11.08 -8.23
N ALA A 60 -13.50 -10.44 -7.23
CA ALA A 60 -13.34 -10.98 -5.88
C ALA A 60 -14.66 -11.12 -5.11
N GLY A 61 -15.72 -10.47 -5.58
CA GLY A 61 -17.04 -10.48 -4.96
C GLY A 61 -17.09 -9.62 -3.70
N LYS A 62 -17.65 -10.18 -2.63
CA LYS A 62 -17.79 -9.44 -1.35
C LYS A 62 -16.43 -9.22 -0.72
N ILE A 63 -16.05 -7.96 -0.52
CA ILE A 63 -14.80 -7.57 0.16
C ILE A 63 -15.09 -6.65 1.34
N THR A 64 -14.18 -6.63 2.33
CA THR A 64 -14.19 -5.65 3.42
C THR A 64 -13.21 -4.53 3.11
N VAL A 65 -13.63 -3.28 3.17
CA VAL A 65 -12.78 -2.12 2.91
C VAL A 65 -12.53 -1.39 4.22
N TYR A 66 -11.26 -1.29 4.62
CA TYR A 66 -10.84 -0.57 5.82
C TYR A 66 -10.35 0.83 5.46
N TYR A 67 -11.04 1.83 6.00
CA TYR A 67 -10.83 3.24 5.71
C TYR A 67 -10.93 4.08 7.00
N GLY A 68 -10.50 5.35 6.97
CA GLY A 68 -10.76 6.28 8.07
C GLY A 68 -9.53 6.97 8.66
N PHE A 69 -8.34 6.75 8.11
CA PHE A 69 -7.14 7.46 8.53
C PHE A 69 -6.09 7.52 7.41
N HIS A 70 -5.23 8.52 7.50
CA HIS A 70 -4.00 8.65 6.72
C HIS A 70 -2.83 8.02 7.48
N GLY A 71 -2.03 7.25 6.75
CA GLY A 71 -0.78 6.67 7.23
C GLY A 71 0.41 7.61 7.05
N ASP A 72 1.51 7.37 7.76
CA ASP A 72 2.84 7.88 7.41
C ASP A 72 3.46 7.02 6.29
N ASP A 73 4.72 7.29 5.92
CA ASP A 73 5.50 6.50 4.94
C ASP A 73 5.81 5.06 5.40
N ASN A 74 5.30 4.62 6.54
CA ASN A 74 5.36 3.24 7.02
C ASN A 74 3.95 2.67 7.24
N GLY A 75 2.92 3.36 6.77
CA GLY A 75 1.50 3.06 6.97
C GLY A 75 1.03 3.05 8.42
N ARG A 76 1.76 3.73 9.32
CA ARG A 76 1.34 3.94 10.71
C ARG A 76 0.39 5.12 10.79
N LEU A 77 -0.49 5.14 11.79
CA LEU A 77 -1.44 6.24 11.99
C LEU A 77 -0.71 7.60 12.04
N LEU A 78 -1.05 8.48 11.10
CA LEU A 78 -0.65 9.88 11.09
C LEU A 78 -1.81 10.76 11.58
N VAL A 79 -2.97 10.66 10.94
CA VAL A 79 -4.18 11.43 11.27
C VAL A 79 -5.44 10.70 10.85
N VAL A 80 -6.53 10.81 11.62
CA VAL A 80 -7.85 10.27 11.23
C VAL A 80 -8.52 11.14 10.18
N PHE A 81 -9.35 10.54 9.34
CA PHE A 81 -10.10 11.27 8.32
C PHE A 81 -11.05 12.30 8.95
N SER A 82 -11.13 13.44 8.30
CA SER A 82 -12.18 14.44 8.50
C SER A 82 -13.55 13.93 8.04
N ALA A 83 -14.61 14.66 8.37
CA ALA A 83 -15.97 14.33 7.92
C ALA A 83 -16.06 14.28 6.38
N ASP A 84 -15.46 15.27 5.70
CA ASP A 84 -15.45 15.35 4.23
C ASP A 84 -14.74 14.15 3.60
N GLU A 85 -13.62 13.71 4.18
CA GLU A 85 -12.88 12.54 3.70
C GLU A 85 -13.63 11.22 3.92
N LEU A 86 -14.35 11.11 5.04
CA LEU A 86 -15.23 9.98 5.29
C LEU A 86 -16.40 9.94 4.29
N GLU A 87 -16.99 11.10 3.96
CA GLU A 87 -18.06 11.21 2.96
C GLU A 87 -17.56 10.84 1.57
N LYS A 88 -16.45 11.43 1.11
CA LYS A 88 -15.82 11.08 -0.17
C LYS A 88 -15.50 9.59 -0.29
N SER A 89 -14.99 8.98 0.80
CA SER A 89 -14.70 7.55 0.83
C SER A 89 -15.96 6.70 0.64
N ARG A 90 -17.10 7.12 1.21
CA ARG A 90 -18.38 6.44 1.03
C ARG A 90 -18.91 6.59 -0.40
N ASP A 91 -18.78 7.78 -0.99
CA ASP A 91 -19.18 8.03 -2.37
C ASP A 91 -18.38 7.17 -3.35
N MET A 92 -17.06 7.05 -3.15
CA MET A 92 -16.22 6.14 -3.94
C MET A 92 -16.67 4.69 -3.81
N ALA A 93 -17.05 4.25 -2.60
CA ALA A 93 -17.50 2.90 -2.36
C ALA A 93 -18.84 2.55 -3.03
N ALA A 94 -19.66 3.55 -3.39
CA ALA A 94 -20.91 3.32 -4.12
C ALA A 94 -20.70 2.62 -5.47
N GLY A 95 -19.49 2.70 -6.05
CA GLY A 95 -19.10 1.95 -7.25
C GLY A 95 -18.86 0.44 -7.05
N PHE A 96 -18.90 -0.02 -5.80
CA PHE A 96 -18.60 -1.39 -5.37
C PHE A 96 -19.70 -1.90 -4.41
N PRO A 97 -20.89 -2.26 -4.92
CA PRO A 97 -22.05 -2.59 -4.07
C PRO A 97 -21.86 -3.83 -3.17
N ASP A 98 -20.92 -4.71 -3.51
CA ASP A 98 -20.55 -5.87 -2.70
C ASP A 98 -19.49 -5.57 -1.64
N ALA A 99 -18.96 -4.34 -1.59
CA ALA A 99 -17.99 -3.90 -0.60
C ALA A 99 -18.67 -3.53 0.72
N THR A 100 -18.14 -4.04 1.82
CA THR A 100 -18.50 -3.64 3.19
C THR A 100 -17.47 -2.65 3.71
N LEU A 101 -17.87 -1.40 3.92
CA LEU A 101 -17.01 -0.39 4.51
C LEU A 101 -16.90 -0.55 6.04
N VAL A 102 -15.68 -0.53 6.55
CA VAL A 102 -15.38 -0.55 7.98
C VAL A 102 -14.47 0.62 8.32
N GLN A 103 -15.03 1.59 9.06
CA GLN A 103 -14.26 2.75 9.53
C GLN A 103 -13.37 2.34 10.71
N VAL A 104 -12.08 2.61 10.57
CA VAL A 104 -11.03 2.31 11.55
C VAL A 104 -10.24 3.57 11.91
N ASN A 105 -9.72 3.61 13.13
CA ASN A 105 -8.96 4.76 13.65
C ASN A 105 -7.44 4.58 13.53
N GLY A 106 -6.98 3.52 12.88
CA GLY A 106 -5.57 3.19 12.73
C GLY A 106 -5.38 1.71 12.40
N PRO A 107 -4.13 1.28 12.11
CA PRO A 107 -3.88 -0.10 11.67
C PRO A 107 -3.98 -1.13 12.80
N ASN A 108 -3.98 -0.71 14.07
CA ASN A 108 -4.19 -1.58 15.22
C ASN A 108 -5.65 -1.56 15.73
N ASP A 109 -6.58 -0.97 14.96
CA ASP A 109 -7.99 -0.92 15.36
C ASP A 109 -8.56 -2.36 15.44
N PRO A 110 -9.21 -2.74 16.56
CA PRO A 110 -9.71 -4.11 16.75
C PRO A 110 -10.80 -4.54 15.76
N LYS A 111 -11.36 -3.61 14.97
CA LYS A 111 -12.24 -3.94 13.85
C LYS A 111 -11.49 -4.59 12.69
N ILE A 112 -10.16 -4.46 12.64
CA ILE A 112 -9.31 -5.13 11.66
C ILE A 112 -8.95 -6.52 12.19
N ASP A 113 -9.57 -7.54 11.61
CA ASP A 113 -9.28 -8.94 11.95
C ASP A 113 -8.28 -9.53 10.96
N TYR A 114 -6.99 -9.25 11.17
CA TYR A 114 -5.92 -9.81 10.34
C TYR A 114 -5.93 -11.34 10.31
N ALA A 115 -6.27 -12.02 11.41
CA ALA A 115 -6.32 -13.48 11.46
C ALA A 115 -7.43 -14.02 10.53
N LYS A 116 -8.58 -13.36 10.47
CA LYS A 116 -9.63 -13.68 9.50
C LYS A 116 -9.17 -13.44 8.07
N HIS A 117 -8.52 -12.31 7.78
CA HIS A 117 -8.00 -12.02 6.43
C HIS A 117 -6.95 -13.03 5.98
N ASN A 118 -6.16 -13.54 6.92
CA ASN A 118 -5.19 -14.62 6.68
C ASN A 118 -5.86 -15.93 6.28
N LYS A 119 -7.06 -16.19 6.78
CA LYS A 119 -7.80 -17.41 6.53
C LYS A 119 -8.67 -17.31 5.28
N ASP A 120 -9.56 -16.33 5.27
CA ASP A 120 -10.69 -16.20 4.35
C ASP A 120 -10.37 -15.24 3.18
N GLY A 121 -9.46 -14.29 3.40
CA GLY A 121 -9.17 -13.22 2.46
C GLY A 121 -10.33 -12.24 2.29
N GLN A 122 -10.34 -11.49 1.19
CA GLN A 122 -11.38 -10.51 0.83
C GLN A 122 -11.34 -9.20 1.62
N ALA A 123 -10.18 -8.53 1.60
CA ALA A 123 -9.99 -7.23 2.24
C ALA A 123 -9.28 -6.23 1.33
N LEU A 124 -9.62 -4.96 1.48
CA LEU A 124 -8.90 -3.83 0.90
C LEU A 124 -8.53 -2.86 2.03
N PHE A 125 -7.25 -2.53 2.11
CA PHE A 125 -6.71 -1.55 3.05
C PHE A 125 -6.38 -0.26 2.30
N THR A 126 -7.08 0.84 2.64
CA THR A 126 -7.04 2.06 1.82
C THR A 126 -6.13 3.16 2.38
N TRP A 127 -5.56 2.99 3.56
CA TRP A 127 -4.70 4.02 4.15
C TRP A 127 -3.35 4.07 3.46
N CYS A 128 -2.68 5.21 3.58
CA CYS A 128 -1.37 5.43 2.97
C CYS A 128 -0.37 4.34 3.37
N ASP A 129 0.32 3.81 2.37
CA ASP A 129 1.36 2.79 2.49
C ASP A 129 1.01 1.61 3.42
N SER A 130 -0.25 1.20 3.36
CA SER A 130 -0.74 0.00 4.03
C SER A 130 0.03 -1.25 3.60
N ASP A 131 0.58 -1.24 2.39
CA ASP A 131 1.42 -2.31 1.86
C ASP A 131 2.71 -2.50 2.67
N THR A 132 3.48 -1.43 2.84
CA THR A 132 4.70 -1.43 3.68
C THR A 132 4.36 -1.83 5.11
N TYR A 133 3.28 -1.30 5.68
CA TYR A 133 2.86 -1.63 7.04
C TYR A 133 2.61 -3.13 7.21
N ILE A 134 1.82 -3.72 6.30
CA ILE A 134 1.42 -5.12 6.37
C ILE A 134 2.63 -6.05 6.17
N LYS A 135 3.52 -5.73 5.21
CA LYS A 135 4.77 -6.45 4.97
C LYS A 135 5.68 -6.43 6.20
N ALA A 136 5.94 -5.24 6.75
CA ALA A 136 6.88 -5.05 7.86
C ALA A 136 6.42 -5.80 9.13
N ASN A 137 5.12 -5.88 9.37
CA ASN A 137 4.54 -6.51 10.55
C ASN A 137 4.13 -7.98 10.33
N LYS A 138 4.36 -8.54 9.13
CA LYS A 138 4.02 -9.92 8.78
C LYS A 138 2.56 -10.27 9.05
N LEU A 139 1.66 -9.32 8.77
CA LEU A 139 0.27 -9.44 9.18
C LEU A 139 -0.52 -10.40 8.29
N LEU A 140 -0.01 -10.72 7.10
CA LEU A 140 -0.61 -11.66 6.17
C LEU A 140 0.39 -12.75 5.71
N PRO A 141 0.02 -14.05 5.75
CA PRO A 141 0.94 -15.17 5.58
C PRO A 141 1.43 -15.37 4.16
N ASP A 142 0.72 -14.84 3.15
CA ASP A 142 1.05 -15.00 1.73
C ASP A 142 1.81 -13.79 1.15
N ILE A 143 2.22 -12.82 1.99
CA ILE A 143 2.85 -11.56 1.56
C ILE A 143 4.38 -11.61 1.57
N ILE A 144 4.97 -12.66 2.15
CA ILE A 144 6.42 -12.86 2.18
C ILE A 144 6.75 -14.14 1.39
N PRO A 145 7.46 -14.05 0.26
CA PRO A 145 7.99 -15.23 -0.44
C PRO A 145 9.00 -16.00 0.42
#